data_AF-A0A1E3X7Y4-F1
#
_entry.id   AF-A0A1E3X7Y4-F1
#
_cell.length_a   1.000
_cell.length_b   1.000
_cell.length_c   1.000
_cell.angle_alpha   90.00
_cell.angle_beta   90.00
_cell.angle_gamma   90.00
#
_symmetry.space_group_name_H-M   'P 1'
#
loop_
_entity.id
_entity.type
_entity.pdbx_description
1 polymer ?
#
loop_
_entity_poly.entity_id
_entity_poly.type
_entity_poly.pdbx_seq_one_letter_code
_entity_poly.pdbx_strand_id
1 'polypeptide(L)' 'MQSGVNPETNQPVNTLVKRGNEWHAPDRMILNAEHIIFIESVDPDSRVAKLIEELKKK' A
#
# COMPACT_ATOMS: atom_id res chain seq x y z
N MET A 1 -1.87 -3.12 -14.34
CA MET A 1 -1.02 -2.26 -13.49
C MET A 1 0.33 -2.95 -13.37
N GLN A 2 1.29 -2.60 -14.22
CA GLN A 2 2.62 -3.23 -14.20
C GLN A 2 3.48 -2.43 -13.21
N SER A 3 3.88 -3.05 -12.10
CA SER A 3 4.88 -2.48 -11.19
C SER A 3 6.18 -2.31 -11.97
N GLY A 4 6.61 -1.06 -12.15
CA GLY A 4 7.89 -0.76 -12.80
C GLY A 4 9.05 -1.25 -11.94
N VAL A 5 10.10 -1.76 -12.58
CA VAL A 5 11.39 -1.97 -11.94
C VAL A 5 12.28 -0.81 -12.37
N ASN A 6 13.01 -0.18 -11.45
CA ASN A 6 13.94 0.89 -11.79
C ASN A 6 15.04 0.30 -12.70
N PRO A 7 15.18 0.74 -13.96
CA PRO A 7 16.09 0.10 -14.92
C PRO A 7 17.57 0.30 -14.59
N GLU A 8 17.93 1.27 -13.75
CA GLU A 8 19.32 1.52 -13.36
C GLU A 8 19.75 0.70 -12.13
N THR A 9 18.80 0.37 -11.26
CA THR A 9 19.08 -0.27 -9.96
C THR A 9 18.44 -1.64 -9.78
N ASN A 10 17.59 -2.06 -10.72
CA ASN A 10 16.75 -3.25 -10.66
C ASN A 10 15.90 -3.37 -9.39
N GLN A 11 15.67 -2.25 -8.68
CA GLN A 11 14.83 -2.25 -7.49
C GLN A 11 13.35 -2.16 -7.88
N PRO A 12 12.46 -2.94 -7.24
CA PRO A 12 11.02 -2.84 -7.46
C PRO A 12 10.52 -1.45 -7.03
N VAL A 13 9.79 -0.76 -7.91
CA VAL A 13 9.26 0.57 -7.62
C VAL A 13 7.96 0.44 -6.83
N ASN A 14 8.03 0.72 -5.53
CA ASN A 14 6.86 0.79 -4.65
C ASN A 14 6.23 2.19 -4.70
N THR A 15 5.35 2.41 -5.67
CA THR A 15 4.56 3.65 -5.79
C THR A 15 3.21 3.51 -5.09
N LEU A 16 2.93 4.37 -4.09
CA LEU A 16 1.55 4.56 -3.63
C LEU A 16 0.75 5.29 -4.71
N VAL A 17 -0.12 4.55 -5.40
CA VAL A 17 -1.08 5.14 -6.34
C VAL A 17 -2.34 5.50 -5.56
N LYS A 18 -2.53 6.79 -5.25
CA LYS A 18 -3.85 7.30 -4.85
C LYS A 18 -4.76 7.21 -6.08
N ARG A 19 -5.57 6.17 -6.18
CA ARG A 19 -6.62 6.09 -7.20
C ARG A 19 -7.59 7.26 -6.97
N GLY A 20 -7.95 7.97 -8.04
CA GLY A 20 -8.83 9.14 -7.97
C GLY A 20 -10.22 8.80 -7.45
N ASN A 21 -11.10 9.81 -7.32
CA ASN A 21 -12.54 9.66 -7.05
C ASN A 21 -13.28 8.96 -8.21
N GLU A 22 -12.81 7.78 -8.59
CA GLU A 22 -13.52 6.87 -9.46
C GLU A 22 -14.74 6.37 -8.68
N TRP A 23 -15.90 6.29 -9.33
CA TRP A 23 -17.14 5.74 -8.75
C TRP A 23 -17.00 4.29 -8.21
N HIS A 24 -15.86 3.65 -8.47
CA HIS A 24 -15.55 2.27 -8.12
C HIS A 24 -14.29 2.15 -7.26
N ALA A 25 -13.75 3.26 -6.73
CA ALA A 25 -12.63 3.21 -5.82
C ALA A 25 -13.08 2.48 -4.53
N PRO A 26 -12.45 1.35 -4.15
CA PRO A 26 -12.77 0.71 -2.89
C PRO A 26 -12.32 1.64 -1.75
N ASP A 27 -13.29 2.25 -1.08
CA ASP A 27 -13.10 3.13 0.08
C ASP A 27 -12.93 2.34 1.37
N ARG A 28 -13.55 1.16 1.42
CA ARG A 28 -13.56 0.27 2.57
C ARG A 28 -13.37 -1.18 2.14
N MET A 29 -12.70 -1.93 2.99
CA MET A 29 -12.61 -3.38 2.91
C MET A 29 -13.27 -3.94 4.16
N ILE A 30 -14.27 -4.81 3.98
CA ILE A 30 -14.96 -5.50 5.08
C ILE A 30 -14.50 -6.95 5.05
N LEU A 31 -13.86 -7.39 6.15
CA LEU A 31 -13.39 -8.76 6.33
C LEU A 31 -14.13 -9.40 7.50
N ASN A 32 -14.46 -10.69 7.39
CA ASN A 32 -14.89 -11.46 8.57
C ASN A 32 -13.67 -11.70 9.46
N ALA A 33 -13.74 -11.25 10.72
CA ALA A 33 -12.68 -11.43 11.70
C ALA A 33 -12.33 -12.92 11.93
N GLU A 34 -13.31 -13.81 11.85
CA GLU A 34 -13.10 -15.26 12.02
C GLU A 34 -12.24 -15.89 10.92
N HIS A 35 -12.08 -15.20 9.78
CA HIS A 35 -11.23 -15.65 8.67
C HIS A 35 -9.82 -15.06 8.70
N ILE A 36 -9.48 -14.25 9.70
CA ILE A 36 -8.12 -13.68 9.85
C ILE A 36 -7.23 -14.73 10.54
N ILE A 37 -6.27 -15.26 9.80
CA ILE A 37 -5.39 -16.33 10.31
C ILE A 37 -4.16 -15.76 11.02
N PHE A 38 -3.61 -14.63 10.54
CA PHE A 38 -2.44 -13.98 11.12
C PHE A 38 -2.49 -12.46 10.96
N ILE A 39 -1.86 -11.76 11.90
CA ILE A 39 -1.61 -10.31 11.84
C ILE A 39 -0.13 -10.08 12.15
N GLU A 40 0.58 -9.44 11.23
CA GLU A 40 1.97 -9.05 11.43
C GLU A 40 2.09 -7.52 11.33
N SER A 41 2.82 -6.93 12.28
CA SER A 41 3.13 -5.50 12.24
C SER A 41 4.13 -5.21 11.14
N VAL A 42 3.94 -4.11 10.43
CA VAL A 42 4.95 -3.59 9.49
C VAL A 42 6.13 -3.00 10.27
N ASP A 43 7.34 -3.22 9.76
CA ASP A 43 8.54 -2.58 10.30
C ASP A 43 8.41 -1.04 10.19
N PRO A 44 8.64 -0.28 11.27
CA PRO A 44 8.54 1.19 11.25
C PRO A 44 9.43 1.87 10.21
N ASP A 45 10.59 1.30 9.88
CA ASP A 45 11.52 1.84 8.90
C ASP A 45 11.23 1.39 7.46
N SER A 46 10.27 0.48 7.28
CA SER A 46 9.87 -0.01 5.97
C SER A 46 9.38 1.13 5.06
N ARG A 47 9.57 0.94 3.74
CA ARG A 47 9.04 1.88 2.75
C ARG A 47 7.51 2.02 2.87
N VAL A 48 6.82 0.95 3.24
CA VAL A 48 5.35 0.93 3.43
C VAL A 48 4.95 1.82 4.62
N ALA A 49 5.62 1.71 5.77
CA ALA A 49 5.33 2.55 6.93
C ALA A 49 5.51 4.04 6.61
N LYS A 50 6.63 4.40 5.96
CA LYS A 50 6.91 5.79 5.52
C LYS A 50 5.82 6.33 4.58
N LEU A 51 5.39 5.51 3.63
CA LEU A 51 4.34 5.83 2.68
C LEU A 51 2.97 6.04 3.37
N ILE A 52 2.63 5.26 4.40
CA ILE A 52 1.41 5.45 5.20
C ILE A 52 1.47 6.76 5.98
N GLU A 53 2.62 7.10 6.56
CA GLU A 53 2.79 8.38 7.27
C GLU A 53 2.66 9.60 6.36
N GLU A 54 3.25 9.55 5.16
CA GLU A 54 3.11 10.58 4.13
C GLU A 54 1.64 10.81 3.76
N LEU A 55 0.85 9.74 3.62
CA LEU A 55 -0.59 9.83 3.34
C LEU A 55 -1.37 10.48 4.49
N LYS A 56 -1.06 10.14 5.75
CA LYS A 56 -1.75 10.69 6.94
C LYS A 56 -1.47 12.18 7.17
N LYS A 57 -0.31 12.67 6.72
CA LYS A 57 0.08 14.09 6.84
C LYS A 57 -0.62 15.01 5.83
N LYS A 58 -1.32 14.44 4.85
CA LYS A 58 -1.96 15.13 3.74
C LYS A 58 -3.48 15.16 3.88
#